data_AF-A0A9P7D305-F1
#
_entry.id   AF-A0A9P7D305-F1
#
_cell.length_a   1.000
_cell.length_b   1.000
_cell.length_c   1.000
_cell.angle_alpha   90.00
_cell.angle_beta   90.00
_cell.angle_gamma   90.00
#
_symmetry.space_group_name_H-M   'P 1'
#
loop_
_entity.id
_entity.type
_entity.pdbx_description
1 polymer ?
#
loop_
_entity_poly.entity_id
_entity_poly.type
_entity_poly.pdbx_seq_one_letter_code
_entity_poly.pdbx_strand_id
1 'polypeptide(L)'
;MQFFAPKLNDKLLKKRRKIYRTWLYNHTKVKQRRDKIKYRKKWTARMVVSHDKRDQVLQRIEDETRLKPGDPQMFKYYQGTVKKIVDPMPANKMEIAKETAEKWSNNFLPPEIQASVATKKGLKYIEHFTEEMWRQCGMRVFMVTVKGNQPD
;
A
#
# COMPACT_ATOMS: atom_id res chain seq x y z
N MET A 1 15.30 43.00 -55.51
CA MET A 1 14.30 42.00 -55.08
C MET A 1 14.13 42.11 -53.56
N GLN A 2 13.03 42.71 -53.08
CA GLN A 2 12.73 42.75 -51.64
C GLN A 2 12.05 41.43 -51.24
N PHE A 3 12.70 40.65 -50.38
CA PHE A 3 12.11 39.44 -49.80
C PHE A 3 11.05 39.85 -48.78
N PHE A 4 9.78 39.77 -49.17
CA PHE A 4 8.65 39.88 -48.23
C PHE A 4 8.61 38.61 -47.37
N ALA A 5 9.16 38.68 -46.16
CA ALA A 5 8.87 37.66 -45.15
C ALA A 5 7.37 37.77 -44.79
N PRO A 6 6.56 36.71 -44.98
CA PRO A 6 5.14 36.78 -44.63
C PRO A 6 5.02 37.04 -43.13
N LYS A 7 4.35 38.15 -42.76
CA LYS A 7 4.06 38.49 -41.35
C LYS A 7 3.38 37.29 -40.71
N LEU A 8 4.07 36.62 -39.78
CA LEU A 8 3.51 35.47 -39.09
C LEU A 8 2.21 35.89 -38.40
N ASN A 9 1.13 35.19 -38.74
CA ASN A 9 -0.17 35.37 -38.12
C ASN A 9 -0.09 35.10 -36.61
N ASP A 10 -0.41 36.10 -35.79
CA ASP A 10 -0.29 36.07 -34.32
C ASP A 10 -1.06 34.90 -33.68
N LYS A 11 -2.18 34.47 -34.30
CA LYS A 11 -2.93 33.28 -33.87
C LYS A 11 -2.14 31.98 -34.07
N LEU A 12 -1.40 31.87 -35.17
CA LEU A 12 -0.56 30.70 -35.46
C LEU A 12 0.66 30.64 -34.54
N LEU A 13 1.27 31.80 -34.25
CA LEU A 13 2.37 31.93 -33.27
C LEU A 13 1.92 31.47 -31.88
N LYS A 14 0.77 31.94 -31.39
CA LYS A 14 0.21 31.51 -30.10
C LYS A 14 -0.04 30.00 -30.05
N LYS A 15 -0.60 29.41 -31.12
CA LYS A 15 -0.81 27.95 -31.22
C LYS A 15 0.50 27.18 -31.15
N ARG A 16 1.51 27.56 -31.94
CA ARG A 16 2.84 26.92 -31.93
C ARG A 16 3.51 27.02 -30.57
N ARG A 17 3.48 28.21 -29.96
CA ARG A 17 4.06 28.44 -28.62
C ARG A 17 3.41 27.55 -27.56
N LYS A 18 2.09 27.35 -27.64
CA LYS A 18 1.36 26.42 -26.74
C LYS A 18 1.82 24.98 -26.94
N ILE A 19 1.96 24.53 -28.18
CA ILE A 19 2.42 23.16 -28.50
C ILE A 19 3.82 22.91 -27.93
N TYR A 20 4.78 23.81 -28.22
CA TYR A 20 6.14 23.67 -27.71
C TYR A 20 6.20 23.74 -26.19
N ARG A 21 5.41 24.60 -25.55
CA ARG A 21 5.36 24.71 -24.09
C ARG A 21 4.78 23.46 -23.45
N THR A 22 3.75 22.84 -24.04
CA THR A 22 3.20 21.56 -23.60
C THR A 22 4.19 20.42 -23.81
N TRP A 23 4.84 20.37 -24.98
CA TRP A 23 5.86 19.36 -25.27
C TRP A 23 7.02 19.45 -24.27
N LEU A 24 7.55 20.65 -24.04
CA LEU A 24 8.61 20.89 -23.07
C LEU A 24 8.16 20.46 -21.66
N TYR A 25 6.99 20.92 -21.20
CA TYR A 25 6.46 20.55 -19.89
C TYR A 25 6.31 19.03 -19.70
N ASN A 26 5.91 18.32 -20.73
CA ASN A 26 5.73 16.86 -20.67
C ASN A 26 7.06 16.09 -20.72
N HIS A 27 8.08 16.62 -21.41
CA HIS A 27 9.34 15.90 -21.65
C HIS A 27 10.50 16.34 -20.75
N THR A 28 10.44 17.54 -20.15
CA THR A 28 11.47 18.02 -19.21
C THR A 28 11.12 17.77 -17.75
N LYS A 29 9.85 17.51 -17.43
CA LYS A 29 9.48 17.05 -16.10
C LYS A 29 9.89 15.59 -15.92
N VAL A 30 11.10 15.38 -15.39
CA VAL A 30 11.47 14.12 -14.77
C VAL A 30 10.48 13.88 -13.63
N LYS A 31 9.54 12.96 -13.84
CA LYS A 31 8.56 12.60 -12.82
C LYS A 31 9.35 12.07 -11.62
N GLN A 32 9.33 12.81 -10.52
CA GLN A 32 9.92 12.33 -9.28
C GLN A 32 9.29 10.97 -8.98
N ARG A 33 10.13 9.94 -8.88
CA ARG A 33 9.66 8.60 -8.53
C ARG A 33 9.16 8.68 -7.09
N ARG A 34 7.91 8.32 -6.88
CA ARG A 34 7.36 8.18 -5.54
C ARG A 34 8.02 6.98 -4.87
N ASP A 35 8.20 7.04 -3.57
CA ASP A 35 8.65 5.89 -2.79
C ASP A 35 7.75 4.70 -3.10
N LYS A 36 8.36 3.61 -3.58
CA LYS A 36 7.62 2.41 -3.97
C LYS A 36 7.00 1.72 -2.74
N ILE A 37 7.57 1.95 -1.55
CA ILE A 37 7.19 1.26 -0.32
C ILE A 37 6.94 2.26 0.81
N LYS A 38 5.81 2.06 1.51
CA LYS A 38 5.52 2.71 2.80
C LYS A 38 5.83 1.73 3.92
N TYR A 39 6.93 1.96 4.64
CA TYR A 39 7.38 1.08 5.72
C TYR A 39 6.41 1.04 6.91
N ARG A 40 5.88 2.21 7.31
CA ARG A 40 4.93 2.34 8.41
C ARG A 40 3.49 2.28 7.89
N LYS A 41 2.68 1.42 8.51
CA LYS A 41 1.22 1.38 8.31
C LYS A 41 0.55 1.79 9.61
N LYS A 42 -0.31 2.81 9.56
CA LYS A 42 -1.21 3.13 10.67
C LYS A 42 -2.30 2.06 10.76
N TRP A 43 -2.52 1.56 11.96
CA TRP A 43 -3.61 0.64 12.27
C TRP A 43 -4.88 1.41 12.59
N THR A 44 -6.02 0.83 12.24
CA THR A 44 -7.34 1.37 12.58
C THR A 44 -8.07 0.37 13.46
N ALA A 45 -9.02 0.85 14.27
CA ALA A 45 -9.83 -0.01 15.14
C ALA A 45 -10.47 -1.18 14.37
N ARG A 46 -10.97 -0.91 13.16
CA ARG A 46 -11.53 -1.95 12.28
C ARG A 46 -10.51 -3.03 11.91
N MET A 47 -9.24 -2.67 11.71
CA MET A 47 -8.19 -3.65 11.41
C MET A 47 -7.85 -4.52 12.62
N VAL A 48 -7.85 -3.94 13.82
CA VAL A 48 -7.68 -4.69 15.08
C VAL A 48 -8.81 -5.69 15.24
N VAL A 49 -10.06 -5.23 15.16
CA VAL A 49 -11.24 -6.11 15.26
C VAL A 49 -11.26 -7.19 14.19
N SER A 50 -10.87 -6.87 12.95
CA SER A 50 -10.80 -7.85 11.87
C SER A 50 -9.73 -8.92 12.13
N HIS A 51 -8.68 -8.59 12.87
CA HIS A 51 -7.65 -9.52 13.26
C HIS A 51 -8.14 -10.42 14.40
N ASP A 52 -8.68 -9.82 15.45
CA ASP A 52 -9.16 -10.54 16.64
C ASP A 52 -10.33 -11.47 16.32
N LYS A 53 -11.19 -11.09 15.36
CA LYS A 53 -12.37 -11.85 14.95
C LYS A 53 -12.21 -12.54 13.61
N ARG A 54 -10.96 -12.81 13.19
CA ARG A 54 -10.67 -13.42 11.89
C ARG A 54 -11.41 -14.74 11.71
N ASP A 55 -11.39 -15.61 12.70
CA ASP A 55 -12.02 -16.93 12.59
C ASP A 55 -13.55 -16.83 12.51
N GLN A 56 -14.14 -15.91 13.27
CA GLN A 56 -15.57 -15.61 13.18
C GLN A 56 -15.96 -15.07 11.79
N VAL A 57 -15.10 -14.27 11.16
CA VAL A 57 -15.32 -13.80 9.78
C VAL A 57 -15.27 -14.98 8.82
N LEU A 58 -14.29 -15.87 8.95
CA LEU A 58 -14.12 -17.03 8.08
C LEU A 58 -15.29 -18.01 8.19
N GLN A 59 -15.70 -18.35 9.41
CA GLN A 59 -16.85 -19.21 9.67
C GLN A 59 -18.13 -18.64 9.04
N ARG A 60 -18.42 -17.34 9.25
CA ARG A 60 -19.60 -16.73 8.63
C ARG A 60 -19.59 -16.76 7.11
N ILE A 61 -18.42 -16.66 6.47
CA ILE A 61 -18.34 -16.76 5.01
C ILE A 61 -18.58 -18.20 4.57
N GLU A 62 -18.02 -19.17 5.28
CA GLU A 62 -18.25 -20.59 5.01
C GLU A 62 -19.73 -20.95 5.18
N ASP A 63 -20.40 -20.46 6.23
CA ASP A 63 -21.83 -20.68 6.45
C ASP A 63 -22.71 -20.03 5.36
N GLU A 64 -22.41 -18.78 4.98
CA GLU A 64 -23.23 -18.03 4.01
C GLU A 64 -23.02 -18.48 2.55
N THR A 65 -21.81 -18.93 2.20
CA THR A 65 -21.42 -19.17 0.79
C THR A 65 -20.91 -20.58 0.50
N ARG A 66 -20.70 -21.42 1.53
CA ARG A 66 -20.06 -22.75 1.45
C ARG A 66 -18.65 -22.73 0.85
N LEU A 67 -18.03 -21.56 0.82
CA LEU A 67 -16.65 -21.38 0.33
C LEU A 67 -15.68 -21.68 1.46
N LYS A 68 -14.72 -22.56 1.19
CA LYS A 68 -13.68 -22.91 2.16
C LYS A 68 -12.69 -21.75 2.37
N PRO A 69 -12.15 -21.59 3.59
CA PRO A 69 -11.03 -20.69 3.85
C PRO A 69 -9.88 -20.92 2.87
N GLY A 70 -9.54 -19.88 2.09
CA GLY A 70 -8.47 -19.93 1.10
C GLY A 70 -8.92 -19.91 -0.36
N ASP A 71 -10.22 -20.06 -0.64
CA ASP A 71 -10.75 -19.88 -1.99
C ASP A 71 -10.58 -18.42 -2.45
N PRO A 72 -9.99 -18.14 -3.63
CA PRO A 72 -9.90 -16.78 -4.18
C PRO A 72 -11.25 -16.04 -4.24
N GLN A 73 -12.35 -16.76 -4.41
CA GLN A 73 -13.70 -16.19 -4.49
C GLN A 73 -14.19 -15.66 -3.13
N MET A 74 -13.64 -16.16 -2.02
CA MET A 74 -13.92 -15.70 -0.65
C MET A 74 -13.58 -14.22 -0.45
N PHE A 75 -12.54 -13.71 -1.10
CA PHE A 75 -12.08 -12.33 -0.91
C PHE A 75 -13.17 -11.29 -1.23
N LYS A 76 -14.11 -11.61 -2.13
CA LYS A 76 -15.26 -10.75 -2.46
C LYS A 76 -16.19 -10.53 -1.27
N TYR A 77 -16.39 -11.56 -0.44
CA TYR A 77 -17.33 -11.54 0.68
C TYR A 77 -16.71 -11.03 1.98
N TYR A 78 -15.38 -11.16 2.13
CA TYR A 78 -14.65 -10.83 3.36
C TYR A 78 -14.94 -9.42 3.89
N GLN A 79 -14.84 -8.39 3.04
CA GLN A 79 -15.06 -7.01 3.46
C GLN A 79 -16.50 -6.76 3.94
N GLY A 80 -17.48 -7.41 3.29
CA GLY A 80 -18.89 -7.35 3.67
C GLY A 80 -19.14 -8.02 5.02
N THR A 81 -18.58 -9.21 5.23
CA THR A 81 -18.73 -9.95 6.50
C THR A 81 -18.06 -9.23 7.66
N VAL A 82 -16.87 -8.67 7.45
CA VAL A 82 -16.22 -7.80 8.45
C VAL A 82 -17.13 -6.63 8.80
N LYS A 83 -17.74 -5.97 7.82
CA LYS A 83 -18.65 -4.84 8.06
C LYS A 83 -19.84 -5.27 8.93
N LYS A 84 -20.49 -6.39 8.58
CA LYS A 84 -21.58 -6.99 9.37
C LYS A 84 -21.20 -7.32 10.82
N ILE A 85 -19.92 -7.59 11.10
CA ILE A 85 -19.43 -7.87 12.46
C ILE A 85 -19.09 -6.59 13.21
N VAL A 86 -18.53 -5.60 12.51
CA VAL A 86 -18.02 -4.36 13.10
C VAL A 86 -19.14 -3.35 13.34
N ASP A 87 -20.09 -3.20 12.41
CA ASP A 87 -21.18 -2.22 12.52
C ASP A 87 -22.06 -2.39 13.77
N PRO A 88 -22.47 -3.61 14.19
CA PRO A 88 -23.27 -3.80 15.40
C PRO A 88 -22.43 -3.80 16.69
N MET A 89 -21.14 -3.49 16.65
CA MET A 89 -20.32 -3.51 17.87
C MET A 89 -20.70 -2.36 18.81
N PRO A 90 -20.75 -2.63 20.13
CA PRO A 90 -20.97 -1.58 21.11
C PRO A 90 -19.82 -0.58 21.09
N ALA A 91 -20.13 0.70 21.31
CA ALA A 91 -19.19 1.81 21.28
C ALA A 91 -17.94 1.54 22.16
N ASN A 92 -18.13 1.00 23.38
CA ASN A 92 -17.05 0.69 24.30
C ASN A 92 -16.01 -0.29 23.69
N LYS A 93 -16.45 -1.33 22.97
CA LYS A 93 -15.53 -2.27 22.32
C LYS A 93 -14.78 -1.61 21.16
N MET A 94 -15.44 -0.70 20.46
CA MET A 94 -14.82 0.06 19.38
C MET A 94 -13.81 1.07 19.92
N GLU A 95 -14.03 1.67 21.08
CA GLU A 95 -13.06 2.54 21.77
C GLU A 95 -11.81 1.78 22.20
N ILE A 96 -11.96 0.63 22.85
CA ILE A 96 -10.84 -0.25 23.20
C ILE A 96 -10.04 -0.63 21.93
N ALA A 97 -10.72 -0.92 20.83
CA ALA A 97 -10.07 -1.21 19.55
C ALA A 97 -9.34 0.01 18.96
N LYS A 98 -9.83 1.24 19.17
CA LYS A 98 -9.13 2.48 18.76
C LYS A 98 -7.86 2.68 19.57
N GLU A 99 -7.94 2.56 20.89
CA GLU A 99 -6.77 2.66 21.77
C GLU A 99 -5.71 1.61 21.42
N THR A 100 -6.16 0.37 21.16
CA THR A 100 -5.27 -0.71 20.72
C THR A 100 -4.64 -0.39 19.37
N ALA A 101 -5.41 0.12 18.41
CA ALA A 101 -4.90 0.51 17.10
C ALA A 101 -3.88 1.65 17.19
N GLU A 102 -4.08 2.61 18.09
CA GLU A 102 -3.13 3.69 18.36
C GLU A 102 -1.85 3.14 19.00
N LYS A 103 -1.98 2.28 20.02
CA LYS A 103 -0.86 1.58 20.65
C LYS A 103 -0.04 0.80 19.64
N TRP A 104 -0.67 0.04 18.76
CA TRP A 104 0.00 -0.73 17.69
C TRP A 104 0.58 0.14 16.58
N SER A 105 0.04 1.34 16.37
CA SER A 105 0.58 2.28 15.39
C SER A 105 1.82 2.99 15.89
N ASN A 106 1.88 3.27 17.21
CA ASN A 106 2.96 4.00 17.86
C ASN A 106 4.07 3.09 18.39
N ASN A 107 3.71 1.91 18.87
CA ASN A 107 4.64 0.90 19.38
C ASN A 107 4.78 -0.30 18.41
N PHE A 108 5.49 -1.33 18.85
CA PHE A 108 5.60 -2.59 18.11
C PHE A 108 4.27 -3.36 18.12
N LEU A 109 4.04 -4.10 17.03
CA LEU A 109 2.93 -5.04 16.93
C LEU A 109 3.16 -6.25 17.85
N PRO A 110 2.09 -6.94 18.27
CA PRO A 110 2.22 -8.25 18.91
C PRO A 110 3.06 -9.21 18.05
N PRO A 111 3.88 -10.09 18.65
CA PRO A 111 4.83 -10.94 17.92
C PRO A 111 4.21 -11.78 16.80
N GLU A 112 3.01 -12.32 17.03
CA GLU A 112 2.27 -13.12 16.05
C GLU A 112 1.92 -12.29 14.79
N ILE A 113 1.41 -11.07 15.01
CA ILE A 113 1.06 -10.15 13.93
C ILE A 113 2.34 -9.68 13.23
N GLN A 114 3.41 -9.45 13.98
CA GLN A 114 4.70 -9.07 13.44
C GLN A 114 5.27 -10.15 12.52
N ALA A 115 5.20 -11.44 12.91
CA ALA A 115 5.62 -12.56 12.07
C ALA A 115 4.77 -12.65 10.78
N SER A 116 3.45 -12.49 10.88
CA SER A 116 2.56 -12.47 9.71
C SER A 116 2.82 -11.29 8.76
N VAL A 117 3.18 -10.12 9.31
CA VAL A 117 3.53 -8.95 8.51
C VAL A 117 4.92 -9.12 7.89
N ALA A 118 5.89 -9.65 8.63
CA ALA A 118 7.24 -9.92 8.15
C ALA A 118 7.25 -10.92 7.00
N THR A 119 6.48 -12.01 7.08
CA THR A 119 6.35 -12.97 5.97
C THR A 119 5.75 -12.35 4.71
N LYS A 120 4.72 -11.50 4.85
CA LYS A 120 4.04 -10.87 3.71
C LYS A 120 4.79 -9.71 3.08
N LYS A 121 5.53 -8.94 3.88
CA LYS A 121 6.17 -7.68 3.45
C LYS A 121 7.69 -7.69 3.48
N GLY A 122 8.30 -8.57 4.27
CA GLY A 122 9.73 -8.60 4.50
C GLY A 122 10.52 -8.67 3.19
N LEU A 123 10.16 -9.61 2.31
CA LEU A 123 10.80 -9.74 0.99
C LEU A 123 10.76 -8.42 0.20
N LYS A 124 9.59 -7.77 0.12
CA LYS A 124 9.43 -6.49 -0.59
C LYS A 124 10.30 -5.39 0.02
N TYR A 125 10.39 -5.35 1.35
CA TYR A 125 11.21 -4.35 2.04
C TYR A 125 12.69 -4.58 1.77
N ILE A 126 13.14 -5.85 1.76
CA ILE A 126 14.51 -6.24 1.45
C ILE A 126 14.84 -5.87 0.01
N GLU A 127 14.00 -6.27 -0.96
CA GLU A 127 14.17 -5.94 -2.38
C GLU A 127 14.32 -4.43 -2.58
N HIS A 128 13.39 -3.65 -2.04
CA HIS A 128 13.44 -2.19 -2.15
C HIS A 128 14.70 -1.59 -1.51
N PHE A 129 15.08 -2.07 -0.32
CA PHE A 129 16.31 -1.63 0.32
C PHE A 129 17.53 -1.94 -0.55
N THR A 130 17.65 -3.17 -1.07
CA THR A 130 18.77 -3.56 -1.93
C THR A 130 18.82 -2.75 -3.24
N GLU A 131 17.67 -2.46 -3.86
CA GLU A 131 17.57 -1.59 -5.04
C GLU A 131 18.08 -0.18 -4.74
N GLU A 132 17.69 0.40 -3.59
CA GLU A 132 18.11 1.73 -3.18
C GLU A 132 19.61 1.77 -2.87
N MET A 133 20.15 0.79 -2.16
CA MET A 133 21.59 0.74 -1.84
C MET A 133 22.46 0.58 -3.10
N TRP A 134 22.03 -0.24 -4.06
CA TRP A 134 22.73 -0.35 -5.35
C TRP A 134 22.67 0.97 -6.12
N ARG A 135 21.50 1.61 -6.20
CA ARG A 135 21.33 2.83 -6.99
C ARG A 135 22.06 4.02 -6.40
N GLN A 136 21.96 4.23 -5.09
CA GLN A 136 22.50 5.41 -4.43
C GLN A 136 23.99 5.27 -4.10
N CYS A 137 24.43 4.06 -3.76
CA CYS A 137 25.77 3.83 -3.22
C CYS A 137 26.59 2.82 -4.02
N GLY A 138 26.05 2.20 -5.07
CA GLY A 138 26.74 1.14 -5.83
C GLY A 138 26.97 -0.14 -5.03
N MET A 139 26.29 -0.32 -3.89
CA MET A 139 26.54 -1.43 -2.97
C MET A 139 25.64 -2.62 -3.25
N ARG A 140 26.20 -3.83 -3.16
CA ARG A 140 25.45 -5.08 -3.14
C ARG A 140 25.17 -5.49 -1.70
N VAL A 141 23.93 -5.86 -1.41
CA VAL A 141 23.49 -6.29 -0.06
C VAL A 141 23.12 -7.76 -0.14
N PHE A 142 23.67 -8.57 0.76
CA PHE A 142 23.29 -9.96 0.96
C PHE A 142 22.65 -10.08 2.35
N MET A 143 21.47 -10.71 2.41
CA MET A 143 20.79 -10.96 3.68
C MET A 143 20.83 -12.46 3.96
N VAL A 144 21.43 -12.83 5.10
CA VAL A 144 21.40 -14.19 5.62
C VAL A 144 20.37 -14.21 6.73
N THR A 145 19.36 -15.06 6.60
CA THR A 145 18.36 -15.28 7.64
C THR A 145 18.65 -16.59 8.35
N VAL A 146 18.63 -16.56 9.69
CA VAL A 146 18.69 -17.77 10.52
C VAL A 146 17.27 -18.08 10.96
N LYS A 147 16.81 -19.30 10.70
CA LYS A 147 15.49 -19.75 11.17
C LYS A 147 15.62 -20.05 12.67
N GLY A 148 15.11 -19.15 13.51
CA GLY A 148 15.02 -19.38 14.96
C GLY A 148 14.06 -20.51 15.28
N ASN A 149 14.41 -21.36 16.25
CA ASN A 149 13.61 -22.48 16.75
C ASN A 149 12.18 -22.03 17.08
N GLN A 150 11.21 -22.68 16.43
CA GLN A 150 9.80 -22.55 16.75
C GLN A 150 9.54 -23.46 17.97
N PRO A 151 8.93 -22.98 19.07
CA PRO A 151 8.54 -23.86 20.16
C PRO A 151 7.45 -24.82 19.66
N ASP A 152 7.63 -26.10 19.98
CA ASP A 152 6.73 -27.22 19.66
C ASP A 152 5.29 -27.02 20.17
#